data_AF-A0ABD0NM13-F1
#
_entry.id   AF-A0ABD0NM13-F1
#
_cell.length_a   1.000
_cell.length_b   1.000
_cell.length_c   1.000
_cell.angle_alpha   90.00
_cell.angle_beta   90.00
_cell.angle_gamma   90.00
#
_symmetry.space_group_name_H-M   'P 1'
#
loop_
_entity.id
_entity.type
_entity.pdbx_description
1 polymer ?
#
loop_
_entity_poly.entity_id
_entity_poly.type
_entity_poly.pdbx_seq_one_letter_code
_entity_poly.pdbx_strand_id
1 'polypeptide(L)' 'LVLLDEGRKIVFAPGQSIPLTIVKSDGGYTYDTSDLAAIKNRLFDEKADIIIYVTDSGQ' A
#
# COMPACT_ATOMS: atom_id res chain seq x y z
N LEU A 1 2.15 9.96 7.61
CA LEU A 1 0.95 10.76 7.97
C LEU A 1 -0.12 10.43 6.94
N VAL A 2 -1.33 10.05 7.34
CA VAL A 2 -2.44 9.79 6.40
C VAL A 2 -3.13 11.12 6.09
N LEU A 3 -3.41 11.39 4.81
CA LEU A 3 -4.13 12.58 4.36
C LEU A 3 -5.52 12.19 3.87
N LEU A 4 -6.47 13.13 3.99
CA LEU A 4 -7.79 13.02 3.40
C LEU A 4 -7.84 13.81 2.10
N ASP A 5 -8.29 13.16 1.03
CA ASP A 5 -8.36 13.72 -0.32
C ASP A 5 -9.66 13.26 -0.98
N GLU A 6 -10.62 14.17 -1.17
CA GLU A 6 -11.94 13.88 -1.74
C GLU A 6 -12.66 12.68 -1.08
N GLY A 7 -12.55 12.57 0.25
CA GLY A 7 -13.12 11.47 1.02
C GLY A 7 -12.29 10.19 1.03
N ARG A 8 -11.23 10.10 0.22
CA ARG A 8 -10.25 9.00 0.25
C ARG A 8 -9.24 9.23 1.36
N LYS A 9 -8.67 8.15 1.89
CA LYS A 9 -7.46 8.19 2.75
C LYS A 9 -6.26 7.83 1.90
N ILE A 10 -5.29 8.73 1.83
CA ILE A 10 -4.10 8.59 1.00
C ILE A 10 -2.81 8.73 1.80
N VAL A 11 -1.72 8.16 1.30
CA VAL A 11 -0.38 8.24 1.91
C VAL A 11 0.65 8.50 0.81
N PHE A 12 1.48 9.53 0.99
CA PHE A 12 2.62 9.79 0.12
C PHE A 12 3.86 9.06 0.64
N ALA A 13 4.49 8.27 -0.22
CA ALA A 13 5.82 7.73 0.05
C ALA A 13 6.88 8.86 -0.11
N PRO A 14 7.96 8.86 0.69
CA PRO A 14 9.02 9.85 0.55
C PRO A 14 9.59 9.87 -0.88
N GLY A 15 9.64 11.06 -1.49
CA GLY A 15 10.15 11.26 -2.84
C GLY A 15 9.21 10.88 -3.98
N GLN A 16 7.98 10.42 -3.69
CA GLN A 16 6.98 10.07 -4.71
C GLN A 16 5.88 11.14 -4.80
N SER A 17 5.51 11.51 -6.03
CA SER A 17 4.42 12.46 -6.30
C SER A 17 3.05 11.80 -6.39
N ILE A 18 3.00 10.49 -6.61
CA ILE A 18 1.77 9.71 -6.69
C ILE A 18 1.52 9.05 -5.32
N PRO A 19 0.36 9.30 -4.69
CA PRO A 19 0.06 8.70 -3.40
C PRO A 19 -0.52 7.30 -3.54
N LEU A 20 -0.35 6.50 -2.49
CA LEU A 20 -1.13 5.29 -2.28
C LEU A 20 -2.52 5.69 -1.78
N THR A 21 -3.58 5.12 -2.35
CA THR A 21 -4.95 5.26 -1.85
C THR A 21 -5.27 4.06 -0.98
N ILE A 22 -5.27 4.21 0.35
CA ILE A 22 -5.49 3.10 1.29
C ILE A 22 -6.96 2.92 1.70
N VAL A 23 -7.81 3.93 1.51
CA VAL A 23 -9.27 3.77 1.66
C VAL A 23 -9.97 4.66 0.64
N LYS A 24 -10.93 4.11 -0.09
CA LYS A 24 -11.81 4.85 -1.00
C LYS A 24 -12.80 5.73 -0.22
N SER A 25 -13.48 6.64 -0.91
CA SER A 25 -14.53 7.48 -0.32
C SER A 25 -15.73 6.68 0.21
N ASP A 26 -15.99 5.50 -0.34
CA ASP A 26 -17.03 4.56 0.12
C ASP A 26 -16.59 3.68 1.31
N GLY A 27 -15.38 3.88 1.84
CA GLY A 27 -14.82 3.08 2.92
C GLY A 27 -14.17 1.76 2.48
N GLY A 28 -14.22 1.42 1.19
CA GLY A 28 -13.59 0.21 0.67
C GLY A 28 -12.07 0.29 0.63
N TYR A 29 -11.40 -0.82 0.93
CA TYR A 29 -9.96 -0.98 0.79
C TYR A 29 -9.57 -1.25 -0.68
N THR A 30 -8.31 -0.98 -0.99
CA THR A 30 -7.72 -1.04 -2.35
C THR A 30 -6.59 -2.07 -2.42
N TYR A 31 -6.00 -2.24 -3.61
CA TYR A 31 -4.80 -3.05 -3.79
C TYR A 31 -3.59 -2.53 -3.00
N ASP A 32 -3.38 -1.21 -2.95
CA ASP A 32 -2.36 -0.61 -2.08
C ASP A 32 -2.51 -1.04 -0.61
N THR A 33 -3.75 -1.23 -0.17
CA THR A 33 -4.03 -1.68 1.19
C THR A 33 -3.62 -3.14 1.40
N SER A 34 -4.02 -4.02 0.49
CA SER A 34 -3.67 -5.43 0.58
C SER A 34 -2.17 -5.66 0.46
N ASP A 35 -1.48 -4.92 -0.40
CA ASP A 35 -0.04 -5.07 -0.61
C ASP A 35 0.76 -4.59 0.61
N LEU A 36 0.36 -3.45 1.20
CA LEU A 36 0.94 -2.95 2.45
C LEU A 36 0.67 -3.90 3.63
N ALA A 37 -0.53 -4.50 3.70
CA ALA A 37 -0.84 -5.48 4.73
C ALA A 37 -0.01 -6.77 4.54
N ALA A 38 0.14 -7.23 3.30
CA ALA A 38 0.88 -8.44 2.96
C ALA A 38 2.37 -8.29 3.25
N ILE A 39 3.01 -7.18 2.87
CA ILE A 39 4.44 -6.97 3.16
C ILE A 39 4.70 -6.90 4.66
N LYS A 40 3.81 -6.28 5.43
CA LYS A 40 3.91 -6.29 6.90
C LYS A 40 3.85 -7.72 7.44
N ASN A 41 2.88 -8.52 7.00
CA ASN A 41 2.76 -9.91 7.45
C ASN A 41 4.01 -10.74 7.09
N ARG A 42 4.50 -10.62 5.85
CA ARG A 42 5.73 -11.32 5.40
C ARG A 42 6.97 -10.95 6.21
N LEU A 43 7.10 -9.66 6.57
CA LEU A 43 8.25 -9.18 7.34
C LEU A 43 8.17 -9.56 8.83
N PHE A 44 7.01 -9.41 9.46
CA PHE A 44 6.89 -9.49 10.91
C PHE A 44 6.37 -10.84 11.42
N ASP A 45 5.45 -11.45 10.68
CA ASP A 45 4.81 -12.70 11.08
C ASP A 45 5.56 -13.90 10.46
N GLU A 46 5.78 -13.87 9.13
CA GLU A 46 6.53 -14.93 8.44
C GLU A 46 8.05 -14.80 8.63
N LYS A 47 8.53 -13.59 8.93
CA LYS A 47 9.96 -13.27 9.12
C LYS A 47 10.82 -13.68 7.92
N ALA A 48 10.33 -13.43 6.72
CA ALA A 48 11.05 -13.74 5.50
C ALA A 48 12.36 -12.94 5.40
N ASP A 49 13.48 -13.64 5.18
CA ASP A 49 14.78 -13.01 4.93
C ASP A 49 14.85 -12.37 3.54
N ILE A 50 14.15 -12.95 2.57
CA ILE A 50 14.09 -12.50 1.17
C ILE A 50 12.63 -12.56 0.71
N ILE A 51 12.14 -11.46 0.14
CA ILE A 51 10.81 -11.35 -0.47
C ILE A 51 10.99 -10.94 -1.93
N ILE A 52 10.51 -11.76 -2.86
CA ILE A 52 10.57 -11.49 -4.31
C ILE A 52 9.16 -11.26 -4.82
N TYR A 53 8.92 -10.10 -5.43
CA TYR A 53 7.67 -9.78 -6.13
C TYR A 53 7.86 -10.07 -7.62
N VAL A 54 7.17 -11.08 -8.15
CA VAL A 54 7.14 -11.38 -9.58
C VAL A 54 5.87 -10.77 -10.16
N THR A 55 6.05 -9.75 -11.00
CA THR A 55 4.99 -8.91 -11.57
C THR A 55 5.43 -8.46 -12.97
N ASP A 56 4.49 -7.99 -13.78
CA ASP A 56 4.83 -7.34 -15.05
C ASP A 56 5.44 -5.93 -14.82
N SER A 57 5.89 -5.28 -15.90
CA SER A 57 6.57 -3.98 -15.84
C SER A 57 5.63 -2.78 -15.66
N GLY A 58 4.32 -2.98 -15.71
CA GLY A 58 3.31 -1.93 -15.56
C GLY A 58 2.90 -1.63 -14.12
N GLN A 59 3.37 -2.44 -13.17
CA GLN A 59 3.29 -2.18 -11.72
C GLN A 59 4.49 -1.37 -11.26
#